data_AF-A0A8S3K519-F1
#
_entry.id   AF-A0A8S3K519-F1
#
_cell.length_a   1.000
_cell.length_b   1.000
_cell.length_c   1.000
_cell.angle_alpha   90.00
_cell.angle_beta   90.00
_cell.angle_gamma   90.00
#
_symmetry.space_group_name_H-M   'P 1'
#
loop_
_entity.id
_entity.type
_entity.pdbx_description
1 polymer ?
#
loop_
_entity_poly.entity_id
_entity_poly.type
_entity_poly.pdbx_seq_one_letter_code
_entity_poly.pdbx_strand_id
1 'polypeptide(L)'
;MGIYGAMMKGTEEALSLVKKVLSNLPNSYREKSNVLTTAFDVFIKCGDLSSAEKLFPKIKKIVTSYGNLMNAYNKNNQPEKTLDLHEQMKFDKIEPD
;
A
#
# COMPACT_ATOMS: atom_id res chain seq x y z
N MET A 1 -23.13 -17.79 -4.28
CA MET A 1 -21.97 -17.25 -3.54
C MET A 1 -20.81 -17.19 -4.51
N GLY A 2 -20.66 -16.06 -5.22
CA GLY A 2 -19.70 -15.92 -6.32
C GLY A 2 -18.27 -15.68 -5.83
N ILE A 3 -17.32 -15.86 -6.73
CA ILE A 3 -15.87 -15.58 -6.61
C ILE A 3 -15.50 -14.31 -5.80
N TYR A 4 -16.36 -13.29 -5.80
CA TYR A 4 -16.22 -12.08 -4.98
C TYR A 4 -16.22 -12.35 -3.46
N GLY A 5 -17.02 -13.29 -2.98
CA GLY A 5 -17.08 -13.63 -1.55
C GLY A 5 -15.81 -14.31 -1.04
N ALA A 6 -15.13 -15.09 -1.87
CA ALA A 6 -13.83 -15.69 -1.53
C ALA A 6 -12.69 -14.66 -1.62
N MET A 7 -12.75 -13.73 -2.59
CA MET A 7 -11.78 -12.64 -2.72
C MET A 7 -11.87 -11.66 -1.54
N MET A 8 -13.08 -11.27 -1.13
CA MET A 8 -13.32 -10.39 0.03
C MET A 8 -12.91 -11.05 1.36
N LYS A 9 -13.14 -12.36 1.51
CA LYS A 9 -12.75 -13.09 2.72
C LYS A 9 -11.23 -13.26 2.83
N GLY A 10 -10.57 -13.54 1.70
CA GLY A 10 -9.11 -13.60 1.64
C GLY A 10 -8.44 -12.25 1.94
N THR A 11 -9.07 -11.13 1.57
CA THR A 11 -8.54 -9.79 1.87
C THR A 11 -8.64 -9.43 3.36
N GLU A 12 -9.71 -9.82 4.06
CA GLU A 12 -9.85 -9.56 5.51
C GLU A 12 -8.84 -10.35 6.34
N GLU A 13 -8.63 -11.63 6.01
CA GLU A 13 -7.64 -12.48 6.67
C GLU A 13 -6.21 -11.95 6.45
N ALA A 14 -5.89 -11.55 5.22
CA ALA A 14 -4.61 -10.93 4.89
C ALA A 14 -4.40 -9.62 5.68
N LEU A 15 -5.43 -8.80 5.82
CA LEU A 15 -5.37 -7.55 6.59
C LEU A 15 -5.08 -7.81 8.07
N SER A 16 -5.79 -8.77 8.66
CA SER A 16 -5.62 -9.18 10.06
C SER A 16 -4.21 -9.74 10.31
N LEU A 17 -3.73 -10.58 9.41
CA LEU A 17 -2.40 -11.17 9.48
C LEU A 17 -1.32 -10.08 9.40
N VAL A 18 -1.42 -9.16 8.44
CA VAL A 18 -0.45 -8.06 8.29
C VAL A 18 -0.43 -7.14 9.51
N LYS A 19 -1.60 -6.77 10.05
CA LYS A 19 -1.69 -5.96 11.29
C LYS A 19 -1.03 -6.67 12.47
N LYS A 20 -1.27 -7.97 12.62
CA LYS A 20 -0.67 -8.80 13.67
C LYS A 20 0.84 -8.97 13.49
N VAL A 21 1.31 -9.13 12.26
CA VAL A 21 2.74 -9.17 11.95
C VAL A 21 3.37 -7.83 12.33
N LEU A 22 2.80 -6.71 11.89
CA LEU A 22 3.31 -5.37 12.22
C LEU A 22 3.33 -5.06 13.71
N SER A 23 2.38 -5.58 14.51
CA SER A 23 2.35 -5.36 15.97
C SER A 23 3.35 -6.22 16.73
N ASN A 24 3.72 -7.39 16.21
CA ASN A 24 4.66 -8.32 16.85
C ASN A 24 6.11 -8.14 16.38
N LEU A 25 6.34 -7.31 15.36
CA LEU A 25 7.69 -7.09 14.84
C LEU A 25 8.48 -6.13 15.74
N PRO A 26 9.73 -6.48 16.11
CA PRO A 26 10.65 -5.56 16.74
C PRO A 26 10.88 -4.34 15.84
N ASN A 27 11.10 -3.17 16.44
CA ASN A 27 11.37 -1.92 15.70
C ASN A 27 12.51 -2.07 14.67
N SER A 28 13.48 -2.95 14.91
CA SER A 28 14.59 -3.25 14.00
C SER A 28 14.17 -3.90 12.67
N TYR A 29 13.05 -4.64 12.62
CA TYR A 29 12.47 -5.16 11.38
C TYR A 29 11.55 -4.17 10.69
N ARG A 30 11.01 -3.22 11.46
CA ARG A 30 10.19 -2.13 10.92
C ARG A 30 11.00 -1.21 10.01
N GLU A 31 12.32 -1.15 10.16
CA GLU A 31 13.21 -0.42 9.24
C GLU A 31 13.57 -1.22 7.97
N LYS A 32 13.29 -2.53 7.92
CA LYS A 32 13.49 -3.30 6.69
C LYS A 32 12.37 -2.99 5.71
N SER A 33 12.68 -2.19 4.70
CA SER A 33 11.77 -1.76 3.63
C SER A 33 10.86 -2.87 3.10
N ASN A 34 11.38 -4.10 2.92
CA ASN A 34 10.63 -5.18 2.29
C ASN A 34 9.35 -5.58 3.06
N VAL A 35 9.39 -5.60 4.39
CA VAL A 35 8.23 -5.99 5.20
C VAL A 35 7.15 -4.92 5.16
N LEU A 36 7.55 -3.65 5.24
CA LEU A 36 6.63 -2.53 5.15
C LEU A 36 6.05 -2.39 3.74
N THR A 37 6.85 -2.62 2.68
CA THR A 37 6.38 -2.60 1.28
C THR A 37 5.35 -3.70 1.04
N THR A 38 5.61 -4.93 1.52
CA THR A 38 4.62 -6.01 1.43
C THR A 38 3.34 -5.68 2.19
N ALA A 39 3.46 -5.14 3.41
CA ALA A 39 2.30 -4.72 4.19
C ALA A 39 1.50 -3.64 3.46
N PHE A 40 2.18 -2.64 2.91
CA PHE A 40 1.60 -1.58 2.09
C PHE A 40 0.83 -2.15 0.88
N ASP A 41 1.43 -3.06 0.12
CA ASP A 41 0.77 -3.69 -1.02
C ASP A 41 -0.49 -4.47 -0.62
N VAL A 42 -0.46 -5.14 0.54
CA VAL A 42 -1.65 -5.82 1.08
C VAL A 42 -2.72 -4.80 1.47
N PHE A 43 -2.37 -3.70 2.14
CA PHE A 43 -3.33 -2.65 2.49
C PHE A 43 -3.99 -2.03 1.26
N ILE A 44 -3.21 -1.74 0.21
CA ILE A 44 -3.71 -1.27 -1.09
C ILE A 44 -4.70 -2.26 -1.69
N LYS A 45 -4.29 -3.54 -1.82
CA LYS A 45 -5.10 -4.58 -2.47
C LYS A 45 -6.37 -4.90 -1.70
N CYS A 46 -6.35 -4.76 -0.38
CA CYS A 46 -7.52 -4.97 0.47
C CYS A 46 -8.37 -3.71 0.66
N GLY A 47 -8.00 -2.57 0.08
CA GLY A 47 -8.75 -1.32 0.14
C GLY A 47 -8.59 -0.50 1.43
N ASP A 48 -7.69 -0.89 2.35
CA ASP A 48 -7.34 -0.09 3.55
C ASP A 48 -6.34 1.01 3.18
N LEU A 49 -6.79 1.97 2.36
CA LEU A 49 -5.96 3.11 1.92
C LEU A 49 -5.44 3.91 3.11
N SER A 50 -6.22 4.05 4.19
CA SER A 50 -5.80 4.81 5.37
C SER A 50 -4.56 4.22 6.03
N SER A 51 -4.45 2.90 6.10
CA SER A 51 -3.24 2.23 6.61
C SER A 51 -2.10 2.30 5.60
N ALA A 52 -2.39 2.18 4.30
CA ALA A 52 -1.40 2.33 3.23
C ALA A 52 -0.76 3.73 3.22
N GLU A 53 -1.56 4.80 3.32
CA GLU A 53 -1.10 6.20 3.40
C GLU A 53 -0.17 6.43 4.59
N LYS A 54 -0.48 5.84 5.76
CA LYS A 54 0.37 5.94 6.97
C LYS A 54 1.70 5.20 6.83
N LEU A 55 1.75 4.16 5.99
CA LEU A 55 2.95 3.36 5.73
C LEU A 55 3.79 3.90 4.59
N PHE A 56 3.18 4.60 3.64
CA PHE A 56 3.84 5.20 2.48
C PHE A 56 5.13 5.98 2.81
N PRO A 57 5.17 6.87 3.82
CA PRO A 57 6.41 7.59 4.16
C PRO A 57 7.49 6.70 4.81
N LYS A 58 7.15 5.48 5.25
CA LYS A 58 8.06 4.55 5.93
C LYS A 58 8.62 3.48 5.00
N ILE A 59 8.04 3.31 3.81
CA ILE A 59 8.53 2.37 2.80
C ILE A 59 9.51 3.04 1.86
N LYS A 60 10.33 2.25 1.18
CA LYS A 60 11.13 2.75 0.07
C LYS A 60 10.19 3.21 -1.04
N LYS A 61 10.28 4.49 -1.35
CA LYS A 61 9.63 5.10 -2.50
C LYS A 61 10.28 4.58 -3.77
N ILE A 62 9.53 3.78 -4.52
CA ILE A 62 9.87 3.22 -5.83
C ILE A 62 8.67 3.36 -6.78
N VAL A 63 8.92 3.20 -8.08
CA VAL A 63 7.88 3.23 -9.14
C VAL A 63 6.66 2.40 -8.76
N THR A 64 6.87 1.16 -8.32
CA THR A 64 5.80 0.24 -7.93
C THR A 64 4.97 0.75 -6.75
N SER A 65 5.59 1.37 -5.74
CA SER A 65 4.86 1.89 -4.58
C SER A 65 3.98 3.10 -4.92
N TYR A 66 4.48 4.01 -5.78
CA TYR A 66 3.70 5.13 -6.31
C TYR A 66 2.56 4.62 -7.19
N GLY A 67 2.84 3.72 -8.13
CA GLY A 67 1.84 3.13 -9.01
C GLY A 67 0.73 2.39 -8.27
N ASN A 68 1.09 1.65 -7.20
CA ASN A 68 0.11 0.96 -6.36
C ASN A 68 -0.83 1.95 -5.65
N LEU A 69 -0.31 3.03 -5.05
CA LEU A 69 -1.13 4.04 -4.37
C LEU A 69 -1.99 4.85 -5.36
N MET A 70 -1.42 5.25 -6.49
CA MET A 70 -2.14 5.93 -7.57
C MET A 70 -3.30 5.10 -8.11
N ASN A 71 -3.06 3.80 -8.34
CA ASN A 71 -4.12 2.88 -8.78
C ASN A 71 -5.21 2.74 -7.71
N ALA A 72 -4.83 2.71 -6.43
CA ALA A 72 -5.77 2.64 -5.32
C ALA A 72 -6.66 3.90 -5.24
N TYR A 73 -6.07 5.10 -5.40
CA TYR A 73 -6.82 6.35 -5.46
C TYR A 73 -7.75 6.42 -6.68
N ASN A 74 -7.28 6.01 -7.86
CA ASN A 74 -8.11 5.94 -9.06
C ASN A 74 -9.32 5.02 -8.87
N LYS A 75 -9.13 3.85 -8.25
CA LYS A 75 -10.23 2.92 -7.92
C LYS A 75 -11.22 3.48 -6.91
N ASN A 76 -10.77 4.39 -6.04
CA ASN A 76 -11.60 5.05 -5.05
C ASN A 76 -12.17 6.40 -5.53
N ASN A 77 -12.10 6.70 -6.84
CA ASN A 77 -12.53 7.96 -7.44
C ASN A 77 -11.88 9.21 -6.76
N GLN A 78 -10.59 9.11 -6.41
CA GLN A 78 -9.78 10.21 -5.84
C GLN A 78 -8.70 10.68 -6.83
N PRO A 79 -9.07 11.22 -8.01
CA PRO A 79 -8.11 11.58 -9.06
C PRO A 79 -7.16 12.72 -8.64
N GLU A 80 -7.60 13.64 -7.79
CA GLU A 80 -6.77 14.72 -7.23
C GLU A 80 -5.53 14.18 -6.51
N LYS A 81 -5.70 13.19 -5.63
CA LYS A 81 -4.61 12.56 -4.90
C LYS A 81 -3.69 11.78 -5.82
N THR A 82 -4.23 11.17 -6.88
CA THR A 82 -3.42 10.51 -7.91
C THR A 82 -2.48 11.50 -8.60
N LEU A 83 -2.97 12.70 -8.93
CA LEU A 83 -2.16 13.75 -9.56
C LEU A 83 -1.09 14.28 -8.61
N ASP A 84 -1.45 14.56 -7.35
CA ASP A 84 -0.50 15.00 -6.33
C ASP A 84 0.63 13.96 -6.15
N LEU A 85 0.28 12.67 -6.13
CA LEU A 85 1.28 11.61 -5.99
C LEU A 85 2.19 11.50 -7.20
N HIS A 86 1.66 11.71 -8.40
CA HIS A 86 2.42 11.70 -9.64
C HIS A 86 3.40 12.88 -9.70
N GLU A 87 2.98 14.07 -9.26
CA GLU A 87 3.89 15.21 -9.11
C GLU A 87 4.97 14.93 -8.08
N GLN A 88 4.62 14.32 -6.95
CA GLN A 88 5.59 13.92 -5.94
C GLN A 88 6.59 12.89 -6.46
N MET A 89 6.15 11.93 -7.28
CA MET A 89 7.03 10.95 -7.93
C MET A 89 8.05 11.63 -8.86
N LYS A 90 7.62 12.63 -9.64
CA LYS A 90 8.50 13.45 -10.48
C LYS A 90 9.49 14.26 -9.64
N PHE A 91 9.04 14.86 -8.55
CA PHE A 91 9.90 15.63 -7.65
C PHE A 91 10.98 14.74 -7.00
N ASP A 92 10.60 13.53 -6.59
CA ASP A 92 11.51 12.53 -6.03
C ASP A 92 12.46 11.93 -7.09
N LYS A 93 12.42 12.38 -8.35
CA LYS A 93 13.22 11.90 -9.50
C LYS A 93 13.14 10.38 -9.68
N ILE A 94 11.97 9.82 -9.39
CA ILE A 94 11.71 8.41 -9.60
C ILE A 94 11.09 8.27 -10.98
N GLU A 95 11.90 7.88 -11.96
CA GLU A 95 11.40 7.59 -13.30
C GLU A 95 10.77 6.18 -13.33
N PRO A 96 9.56 6.05 -13.91
CA PRO A 96 9.03 4.74 -14.26
C PRO A 96 9.89 4.15 -15.38
N ASP A 97 10.43 2.95 -15.13
CA ASP A 97 11.09 2.12 -16.16
C ASP A 97 10.10 1.74 -17.27
#